data_AF-A5J019-F1
#
_entry.id   AF-A5J019-F1
#
_cell.length_a   1.000
_cell.length_b   1.000
_cell.length_c   1.000
_cell.angle_alpha   90.00
_cell.angle_beta   90.00
_cell.angle_gamma   90.00
#
_symmetry.space_group_name_H-M   'P 1'
#
loop_
_entity.id
_entity.type
_entity.pdbx_description
1 polymer ?
#
loop_
_entity_poly.entity_id
_entity_poly.type
_entity_poly.pdbx_seq_one_letter_code
_entity_poly.pdbx_strand_id
1 'polypeptide(L)'
;LLQLVNENNCIIKVVRNPGNFTEYSIETINEFVDIYGINPNQIPDYKGLAGDTSDRLKGVAGIGPKKAVSLLNEFGSLEAIYENIGKISGKTKEYLENDYESAHFCKKLAILNPDVEMDTDIDNYKIVLNRNEAEEILNEFGFYNVLDTYINVFLPKYKSA
;
A
#
# COMPACT_ATOMS: atom_id res chain seq x y z
N LEU A 1 3.37 0.42 1.13
CA LEU A 1 3.39 -0.46 -0.05
C LEU A 1 3.05 0.25 -1.36
N LEU A 2 2.04 1.14 -1.40
CA LEU A 2 1.66 1.88 -2.62
C LEU A 2 2.83 2.55 -3.35
N GLN A 3 3.87 3.00 -2.62
CA GLN A 3 5.06 3.62 -3.19
C GLN A 3 5.97 2.67 -4.01
N LEU A 4 5.72 1.36 -3.99
CA LEU A 4 6.53 0.36 -4.70
C LEU A 4 6.00 0.02 -6.10
N VAL A 5 4.84 0.55 -6.48
CA VAL A 5 4.22 0.28 -7.79
C VAL A 5 5.06 0.88 -8.91
N ASN A 6 5.35 0.07 -9.92
CA ASN A 6 6.12 0.44 -11.11
C ASN A 6 5.82 -0.55 -12.26
N GLU A 7 6.60 -0.54 -13.34
CA GLU A 7 6.41 -1.42 -14.50
C GLU A 7 6.44 -2.92 -14.15
N ASN A 8 7.16 -3.30 -13.09
CA ASN A 8 7.33 -4.70 -12.67
C ASN A 8 6.50 -5.05 -11.42
N ASN A 9 5.94 -4.05 -10.72
CA ASN A 9 5.26 -4.21 -9.44
C ASN A 9 3.84 -3.64 -9.51
N CYS A 10 2.84 -4.48 -9.22
CA CYS A 10 1.42 -4.08 -9.17
C CYS A 10 0.81 -4.33 -7.79
N ILE A 11 -0.39 -3.79 -7.56
CA ILE A 11 -1.18 -4.09 -6.37
C ILE A 11 -2.26 -5.10 -6.74
N ILE A 12 -2.34 -6.19 -5.97
CA ILE A 12 -3.46 -7.14 -6.04
C ILE A 12 -4.36 -6.87 -4.83
N LYS A 13 -5.59 -6.42 -5.07
CA LYS A 13 -6.59 -6.23 -4.01
C LYS A 13 -7.69 -7.26 -4.12
N VAL A 14 -8.18 -7.70 -2.96
CA VAL A 14 -9.38 -8.52 -2.87
C VAL A 14 -10.61 -7.63 -2.92
N VAL A 15 -11.45 -7.82 -3.91
CA VAL A 15 -12.76 -7.18 -4.05
C VAL A 15 -13.81 -8.11 -3.48
N ARG A 16 -14.46 -7.69 -2.39
CA ARG A 16 -15.52 -8.48 -1.73
C ARG A 16 -16.87 -8.05 -2.27
N ASN A 17 -17.47 -8.89 -3.10
CA ASN A 17 -18.84 -8.70 -3.58
C ASN A 17 -19.84 -9.40 -2.65
N PRO A 18 -21.02 -8.80 -2.36
CA PRO A 18 -22.09 -9.48 -1.65
C PRO A 18 -22.55 -10.71 -2.45
N GLY A 19 -22.23 -11.93 -1.98
CA GLY A 19 -22.56 -13.17 -2.69
C GLY A 19 -21.46 -14.24 -2.80
N ASN A 20 -20.36 -14.12 -2.04
CA ASN A 20 -19.31 -15.14 -1.85
C ASN A 20 -18.29 -15.37 -2.98
N PHE A 21 -18.27 -14.57 -4.05
CA PHE A 21 -17.15 -14.61 -4.99
C PHE A 21 -16.08 -13.60 -4.57
N THR A 22 -14.87 -14.11 -4.34
CA THR A 22 -13.67 -13.30 -4.11
C THR A 22 -13.14 -12.92 -5.49
N GLU A 23 -13.29 -11.65 -5.87
CA GLU A 23 -12.68 -11.11 -7.07
C GLU A 23 -11.35 -10.45 -6.71
N TYR A 24 -10.44 -10.39 -7.68
CA TYR A 24 -9.16 -9.71 -7.52
C TYR A 24 -9.08 -8.56 -8.52
N SER A 25 -8.76 -7.36 -8.04
CA SER A 25 -8.37 -6.25 -8.91
C SER A 25 -6.84 -6.17 -8.96
N ILE A 26 -6.32 -5.96 -10.16
CA ILE A 26 -4.91 -5.70 -10.41
C ILE A 26 -4.80 -4.22 -10.75
N GLU A 27 -4.03 -3.48 -9.97
CA GLU A 27 -3.76 -2.07 -10.21
C GLU A 27 -2.30 -1.95 -10.66
N THR A 28 -2.11 -1.77 -11.98
CA THR A 28 -0.78 -1.48 -12.55
C THR A 28 -0.47 0.00 -12.36
N ILE A 29 0.70 0.44 -12.85
CA ILE A 29 1.08 1.87 -12.80
C ILE A 29 0.04 2.79 -13.44
N ASN A 30 -0.63 2.35 -14.52
CA ASN A 30 -1.63 3.16 -15.21
C ASN A 30 -2.89 3.31 -14.35
N GLU A 31 -3.47 2.21 -13.87
CA GLU A 31 -4.66 2.26 -13.01
C GLU A 31 -4.35 2.97 -11.68
N PHE A 32 -3.13 2.88 -11.18
CA PHE A 32 -2.71 3.57 -9.96
C PHE A 32 -2.89 5.09 -10.09
N VAL A 33 -2.38 5.69 -11.18
CA VAL A 33 -2.49 7.14 -11.38
C VAL A 33 -3.95 7.55 -11.55
N ASP A 34 -4.77 6.75 -12.23
CA ASP A 34 -6.21 7.02 -12.38
C ASP A 34 -6.97 6.94 -11.03
N ILE A 35 -6.62 5.99 -10.17
CA ILE A 35 -7.28 5.76 -8.88
C ILE A 35 -6.84 6.80 -7.83
N TYR A 36 -5.54 7.06 -7.74
CA TYR A 36 -4.94 7.87 -6.67
C TYR A 36 -4.71 9.32 -7.07
N GLY A 37 -4.64 9.62 -8.36
CA GLY A 37 -4.42 10.95 -8.91
C GLY A 37 -3.02 11.50 -8.70
N ILE A 38 -2.07 10.65 -8.26
CA ILE A 38 -0.65 10.96 -8.03
C ILE A 38 0.20 9.74 -8.41
N ASN A 39 1.50 9.95 -8.57
CA ASN A 39 2.45 8.87 -8.85
C ASN A 39 2.81 8.10 -7.58
N PRO A 40 3.20 6.81 -7.67
CA PRO A 40 3.61 6.00 -6.53
C PRO A 40 4.72 6.64 -5.67
N ASN A 41 5.71 7.26 -6.31
CA ASN A 41 6.82 7.94 -5.62
C ASN A 41 6.37 9.15 -4.77
N GLN A 42 5.19 9.71 -5.02
CA GLN A 42 4.61 10.83 -4.27
C GLN A 42 3.81 10.36 -3.04
N ILE A 43 3.63 9.04 -2.83
CA ILE A 43 2.86 8.52 -1.70
C ILE A 43 3.40 8.99 -0.33
N PRO A 44 4.73 9.00 -0.08
CA PRO A 44 5.24 9.56 1.16
C PRO A 44 4.93 11.06 1.33
N ASP A 45 5.02 11.84 0.25
CA ASP A 45 4.64 13.27 0.28
C ASP A 45 3.15 13.44 0.58
N TYR A 46 2.32 12.63 -0.06
CA TYR A 46 0.88 12.60 0.16
C TYR A 46 0.55 12.29 1.62
N LYS A 47 1.19 11.29 2.23
CA LYS A 47 1.02 10.98 3.66
C LYS A 47 1.58 12.08 4.56
N GLY A 48 2.63 12.78 4.13
CA GLY A 48 3.13 13.98 4.80
C GLY A 48 2.08 15.10 4.85
N LEU A 49 1.34 15.30 3.77
CA LEU A 49 0.32 16.35 3.67
C LEU A 49 -1.02 15.94 4.30
N ALA A 50 -1.59 14.83 3.84
CA ALA A 50 -2.94 14.38 4.19
C ALA A 50 -3.00 13.60 5.51
N GLY A 51 -1.85 13.14 6.00
CA GLY A 51 -1.78 12.18 7.10
C GLY A 51 -2.19 10.77 6.69
N ASP A 52 -2.22 9.89 7.69
CA ASP A 52 -2.67 8.51 7.60
C ASP A 52 -3.16 8.05 8.96
N THR A 53 -4.48 7.96 9.13
CA THR A 53 -5.09 7.59 10.41
C THR A 53 -4.72 6.17 10.84
N SER A 54 -4.50 5.24 9.91
CA SER A 54 -4.15 3.85 10.22
C SER A 54 -2.75 3.75 10.83
N ASP A 55 -1.82 4.56 10.32
CA ASP A 55 -0.44 4.69 10.80
C ASP A 55 -0.27 5.80 11.85
N ARG A 56 -1.37 6.42 12.30
CA ARG A 56 -1.39 7.57 13.23
C ARG A 56 -0.54 8.76 12.79
N LEU A 57 -0.37 8.95 11.48
CA LEU A 57 0.29 10.11 10.90
C LEU A 57 -0.72 11.26 10.82
N LYS A 58 -0.40 12.39 11.44
CA LYS A 58 -1.31 13.54 11.48
C LYS A 58 -1.33 14.34 10.16
N GLY A 59 -0.18 14.42 9.49
CA GLY A 59 0.01 15.29 8.34
C GLY A 59 -0.16 16.77 8.69
N VAL A 60 -0.74 17.55 7.78
CA VAL A 60 -1.03 18.97 7.93
C VAL A 60 -2.52 19.18 8.21
N ALA A 61 -2.85 19.83 9.33
CA ALA A 61 -4.22 20.10 9.72
C ALA A 61 -4.91 20.99 8.67
N GLY A 62 -6.07 20.53 8.16
CA GLY A 62 -6.81 21.25 7.12
C GLY A 62 -6.34 21.00 5.68
N ILE A 63 -5.39 20.08 5.47
CA ILE A 63 -5.07 19.52 4.17
C ILE A 63 -5.51 18.05 4.14
N GLY A 64 -6.66 17.80 3.50
CA GLY A 64 -7.17 16.44 3.28
C GLY A 64 -6.71 15.86 1.93
N PRO A 65 -7.13 14.61 1.62
CA PRO A 65 -6.72 13.86 0.44
C PRO A 65 -6.75 14.65 -0.88
N LYS A 66 -7.89 15.27 -1.20
CA LYS A 66 -8.08 16.02 -2.46
C LYS A 66 -7.10 17.19 -2.60
N LYS A 67 -6.80 17.87 -1.49
CA LYS A 67 -5.94 19.04 -1.47
C LYS A 67 -4.47 18.64 -1.54
N ALA A 68 -4.09 17.55 -0.86
CA ALA A 68 -2.76 16.97 -1.00
C ALA A 68 -2.48 16.55 -2.46
N VAL A 69 -3.40 15.82 -3.10
CA VAL A 69 -3.30 15.45 -4.52
C VAL A 69 -3.17 16.69 -5.41
N SER A 70 -4.01 17.72 -5.23
CA SER A 70 -3.91 18.96 -6.00
C SER A 70 -2.55 19.64 -5.87
N LEU A 71 -2.01 19.75 -4.65
CA LEU A 71 -0.70 20.36 -4.40
C LEU A 71 0.43 19.54 -5.02
N LEU A 72 0.36 18.20 -4.94
CA LEU A 72 1.38 17.33 -5.50
C LEU A 72 1.35 17.29 -7.03
N ASN A 73 0.18 17.44 -7.64
CA ASN A 73 0.08 17.57 -9.10
C ASN A 73 0.59 18.94 -9.58
N GLU A 74 0.44 19.99 -8.78
CA GLU A 74 0.92 21.33 -9.12
C GLU A 74 2.43 21.49 -8.91
N PHE A 75 2.97 21.00 -7.80
CA PHE A 75 4.35 21.26 -7.37
C PHE A 75 5.27 20.04 -7.45
N GLY A 76 4.74 18.81 -7.54
CA GLY A 76 5.50 17.58 -7.73
C GLY A 76 5.95 16.89 -6.43
N SER A 77 6.40 17.62 -5.40
CA SER A 77 6.86 17.02 -4.14
C SER A 77 6.56 17.92 -2.93
N LEU A 78 6.69 17.36 -1.72
CA LEU A 78 6.58 18.15 -0.49
C LEU A 78 7.62 19.27 -0.43
N GLU A 79 8.87 18.98 -0.83
CA GLU A 79 9.94 19.98 -0.87
C GLU A 79 9.61 21.11 -1.84
N ALA A 80 9.15 20.79 -3.06
CA ALA A 80 8.80 21.77 -4.06
C ALA A 80 7.61 22.66 -3.63
N ILE A 81 6.65 22.11 -2.88
CA ILE A 81 5.55 22.89 -2.26
C ILE A 81 6.12 23.96 -1.33
N TYR A 82 7.06 23.60 -0.46
CA TYR A 82 7.65 24.54 0.50
C TYR A 82 8.64 25.52 -0.13
N GLU A 83 9.41 25.11 -1.13
CA GLU A 83 10.24 26.02 -1.95
C GLU A 83 9.38 27.08 -2.66
N ASN A 84 8.15 26.73 -3.03
CA ASN A 84 7.20 27.60 -3.70
C ASN A 84 6.09 28.13 -2.77
N ILE A 85 6.28 28.09 -1.45
CA ILE A 85 5.24 28.46 -0.47
C ILE A 85 4.68 29.87 -0.69
N GLY A 86 5.50 30.78 -1.24
CA GLY A 86 5.10 32.15 -1.59
C GLY A 86 4.03 32.25 -2.70
N LYS A 87 3.87 31.22 -3.54
CA LYS A 87 2.84 31.14 -4.58
C LYS A 87 1.50 30.63 -4.05
N ILE A 88 1.50 30.00 -2.88
CA ILE A 88 0.32 29.46 -2.24
C ILE A 88 -0.36 30.58 -1.44
N SER A 89 -1.67 30.71 -1.56
CA SER A 89 -2.41 31.80 -0.92
C SER A 89 -3.47 31.31 0.08
N GLY A 90 -3.87 32.23 0.96
CA GLY A 90 -4.92 32.02 1.96
C GLY A 90 -4.58 30.94 3.00
N LYS A 91 -5.63 30.33 3.56
CA LYS A 91 -5.51 29.35 4.66
C LYS A 91 -4.63 28.15 4.32
N THR A 92 -4.49 27.78 3.05
CA THR A 92 -3.59 26.68 2.65
C THR A 92 -2.16 26.96 3.04
N LYS A 93 -1.69 28.18 2.79
CA LYS A 93 -0.35 28.61 3.15
C LYS A 93 -0.16 28.58 4.66
N GLU A 94 -1.12 29.15 5.41
CA GLU A 94 -1.09 29.15 6.88
C GLU A 94 -1.01 27.73 7.46
N TYR A 95 -1.79 26.78 6.92
CA TYR A 95 -1.74 25.38 7.37
C TYR A 95 -0.38 24.74 7.11
N LEU A 96 0.16 24.92 5.90
CA LEU A 96 1.48 24.37 5.52
C LEU A 96 2.60 24.94 6.40
N GLU A 97 2.57 26.25 6.68
CA GLU A 97 3.57 26.93 7.50
C GLU A 97 3.49 26.49 8.97
N ASN A 98 2.28 26.40 9.53
CA ASN A 98 2.08 25.99 10.93
C ASN A 98 2.47 24.53 11.20
N ASP A 99 2.23 23.63 10.24
CA ASP A 99 2.48 22.19 10.40
C ASP A 99 3.67 21.69 9.57
N TYR A 100 4.63 22.57 9.25
CA TYR A 100 5.84 22.24 8.48
C TYR A 100 6.56 21.01 9.04
N GLU A 101 6.87 21.01 10.34
CA GLU A 101 7.60 19.92 10.99
C GLU A 101 6.79 18.61 10.96
N SER A 102 5.47 18.70 11.15
CA SER A 102 4.57 17.55 11.10
C SER A 102 4.57 16.92 9.71
N ALA A 103 4.52 17.74 8.65
CA ALA A 103 4.51 17.28 7.28
C ALA A 103 5.79 16.50 6.93
N HIS A 104 6.95 17.08 7.23
CA HIS A 104 8.24 16.46 6.96
C HIS A 104 8.47 15.21 7.82
N PHE A 105 8.06 15.23 9.08
CA PHE A 105 8.15 14.07 9.96
C PHE A 105 7.25 12.92 9.48
N CYS A 106 6.00 13.20 9.14
CA CYS A 106 5.07 12.19 8.61
C CYS A 106 5.56 11.62 7.28
N LYS A 107 6.09 12.46 6.38
CA LYS A 107 6.73 11.99 5.14
C LYS A 107 7.88 11.03 5.47
N LYS A 108 8.79 11.40 6.37
CA LYS A 108 9.94 10.58 6.74
C LYS A 108 9.52 9.21 7.26
N LEU A 109 8.48 9.16 8.11
CA LEU A 109 7.93 7.90 8.62
C LEU A 109 7.23 7.06 7.56
N ALA A 110 6.65 7.70 6.54
CA ALA A 110 5.96 7.02 5.45
C ALA A 110 6.90 6.40 4.41
N ILE A 111 8.17 6.81 4.34
CA ILE A 111 9.16 6.24 3.43
C ILE A 111 9.50 4.81 3.89
N LEU A 112 9.42 3.85 2.98
CA LEU A 112 9.84 2.48 3.25
C LEU A 112 11.37 2.42 3.30
N ASN A 113 11.91 1.66 4.26
CA ASN A 113 13.33 1.34 4.28
C ASN A 113 13.62 0.17 3.32
N PRO A 114 14.34 0.37 2.20
CA PRO A 114 14.74 -0.72 1.32
C PRO A 114 15.91 -1.53 1.88
N ASP A 115 16.69 -0.95 2.80
CA ASP A 115 17.92 -1.54 3.34
C ASP A 115 17.60 -2.38 4.58
N VAL A 116 16.77 -3.40 4.39
CA VAL A 116 16.47 -4.41 5.41
C VAL A 116 17.33 -5.63 5.17
N GLU A 117 18.04 -6.09 6.19
CA GLU A 117 18.78 -7.35 6.14
C GLU A 117 17.79 -8.52 6.07
N MET A 118 17.70 -9.14 4.90
CA MET A 118 16.85 -10.30 4.65
C MET A 118 17.49 -11.24 3.63
N ASP A 119 17.04 -12.48 3.63
CA ASP A 119 17.44 -13.45 2.61
C ASP A 119 16.88 -13.03 1.24
N THR A 120 17.75 -12.91 0.25
CA THR A 120 17.41 -12.52 -1.12
C THR A 120 17.38 -13.70 -2.09
N ASP A 121 17.70 -14.91 -1.62
CA ASP A 121 17.62 -16.11 -2.46
C ASP A 121 16.15 -16.53 -2.61
N ILE A 122 15.59 -16.25 -3.78
CA ILE A 122 14.19 -16.54 -4.09
C ILE A 122 13.88 -18.04 -4.00
N ASP A 123 14.88 -18.91 -4.16
CA ASP A 123 14.70 -20.35 -4.07
C ASP A 123 14.34 -20.80 -2.65
N ASN A 124 14.77 -20.07 -1.62
CA ASN A 124 14.41 -20.32 -0.22
C ASN A 124 12.93 -20.00 0.08
N TYR A 125 12.25 -19.28 -0.81
CA TYR A 125 10.83 -18.93 -0.67
C TYR A 125 9.90 -19.81 -1.52
N LYS A 126 10.44 -20.85 -2.19
CA LYS A 126 9.61 -21.82 -2.92
C LYS A 126 8.69 -22.53 -1.95
N ILE A 127 7.40 -22.56 -2.28
CA ILE A 127 6.40 -23.26 -1.50
C ILE A 127 6.59 -24.77 -1.68
N VAL A 128 7.06 -25.44 -0.63
CA VAL A 128 7.10 -26.91 -0.54
C VAL A 128 6.06 -27.37 0.47
N LEU A 129 5.04 -28.09 -0.01
CA LEU A 129 3.91 -28.48 0.82
C LEU A 129 4.06 -29.90 1.35
N ASN A 130 4.12 -30.04 2.66
CA ASN A 130 3.92 -31.32 3.33
C ASN A 130 2.42 -31.58 3.49
N ARG A 131 1.86 -32.40 2.60
CA ARG A 131 0.40 -32.65 2.55
C ARG A 131 -0.12 -33.31 3.81
N ASN A 132 0.58 -34.32 4.31
CA ASN A 132 0.15 -35.09 5.47
C ASN A 132 0.12 -34.23 6.73
N GLU A 133 1.19 -33.47 6.96
CA GLU A 133 1.29 -32.57 8.11
C GLU A 133 0.25 -31.43 8.04
N ALA A 134 -0.02 -30.89 6.84
CA ALA A 134 -1.06 -29.88 6.67
C ALA A 134 -2.46 -30.43 7.01
N GLU A 135 -2.79 -31.65 6.56
CA GLU A 135 -4.07 -32.30 6.87
C GLU A 135 -4.21 -32.61 8.37
N GLU A 136 -3.15 -33.08 9.02
CA GLU A 136 -3.12 -33.34 10.46
C GLU A 136 -3.37 -32.06 11.26
N ILE A 137 -2.65 -30.97 10.95
CA ILE A 137 -2.80 -29.67 11.61
C ILE A 137 -4.21 -29.11 11.40
N LEU A 138 -4.73 -29.14 10.17
CA LEU A 138 -6.07 -28.62 9.89
C LEU A 138 -7.16 -29.41 10.61
N ASN A 139 -7.00 -30.73 10.76
CA ASN A 139 -7.90 -31.55 11.56
C ASN A 139 -7.79 -31.25 13.06
N GLU A 140 -6.56 -31.15 13.59
CA GLU A 140 -6.30 -30.87 15.01
C GLU A 140 -6.95 -29.54 15.44
N PHE A 141 -6.82 -28.49 14.62
CA PHE A 141 -7.44 -27.19 14.89
C PHE A 141 -8.92 -27.10 14.48
N GLY A 142 -9.50 -28.16 13.90
CA GLY A 142 -10.90 -28.22 13.51
C GLY A 142 -11.28 -27.32 12.33
N PHE A 143 -10.33 -26.99 11.45
CA PHE A 143 -10.56 -26.17 10.26
C PHE A 143 -11.15 -26.99 9.10
N TYR A 144 -12.24 -27.72 9.34
CA TYR A 144 -12.80 -28.72 8.41
C TYR A 144 -13.20 -28.14 7.04
N ASN A 145 -13.74 -26.92 6.98
CA ASN A 145 -14.08 -26.27 5.70
C ASN A 145 -12.84 -25.90 4.87
N VAL A 146 -11.76 -25.49 5.55
CA VAL A 146 -10.47 -25.20 4.90
C VAL A 146 -9.81 -26.50 4.46
N LEU A 147 -9.88 -27.55 5.27
CA LEU A 147 -9.40 -28.89 4.92
C LEU A 147 -10.11 -29.43 3.68
N ASP A 148 -11.44 -29.32 3.61
CA ASP A 148 -12.21 -29.74 2.44
C ASP A 148 -11.78 -28.96 1.19
N THR A 149 -11.65 -27.64 1.30
CA THR A 149 -11.14 -26.80 0.20
C THR A 149 -9.71 -27.17 -0.20
N TYR A 150 -8.85 -27.46 0.78
CA TYR A 150 -7.48 -27.86 0.57
C TYR A 150 -7.41 -29.17 -0.22
N ILE A 151 -8.10 -30.21 0.24
CA ILE A 151 -8.12 -31.54 -0.37
C ILE A 151 -8.76 -31.51 -1.75
N ASN A 152 -9.90 -30.83 -1.91
CA ASN A 152 -10.74 -30.93 -3.10
C ASN A 152 -10.46 -29.87 -4.17
N VAL A 153 -9.95 -28.70 -3.79
CA VAL A 153 -9.72 -27.58 -4.74
C VAL A 153 -8.24 -27.30 -4.92
N PHE A 154 -7.48 -27.24 -3.83
CA PHE A 154 -6.08 -26.83 -3.88
C PHE A 154 -5.18 -28.00 -4.32
N LEU A 155 -5.17 -29.12 -3.60
CA LEU A 155 -4.29 -30.26 -3.88
C LEU A 155 -4.35 -30.79 -5.32
N PRO A 156 -5.52 -30.88 -6.00
CA PRO A 156 -5.60 -31.36 -7.39
C PRO A 156 -4.93 -30.44 -8.40
N LYS A 157 -4.94 -29.11 -8.16
CA LYS A 157 -4.29 -28.12 -9.03
C LYS A 157 -2.76 -28.19 -8.98
N TYR A 158 -2.20 -28.75 -7.91
CA TYR A 158 -0.76 -28.88 -7.68
C TYR A 158 -0.32 -30.36 -7.65
N LYS A 159 -1.05 -31.26 -8.33
CA LYS A 159 -0.66 -32.68 -8.49
C LYS A 159 0.33 -32.93 -9.64
N SER A 160 0.67 -31.91 -10.42
CA SER A 160 1.61 -31.99 -11.53
C SER A 160 2.85 -31.13 -11.27
N ALA A 161 3.76 -31.68 -10.47
CA ALA A 161 5.20 -31.40 -10.46
C ALA A 161 5.91 -32.67 -10.01
#